data_AF-A0A8H9GN77-F1
#
_entry.id   AF-A0A8H9GN77-F1
#
_cell.length_a   1.000
_cell.length_b   1.000
_cell.length_c   1.000
_cell.angle_alpha   90.00
_cell.angle_beta   90.00
_cell.angle_gamma   90.00
#
_symmetry.space_group_name_H-M   'P 1'
#
loop_
_entity.id
_entity.type
_entity.pdbx_description
1 polymer ?
#
loop_
_entity_poly.entity_id
_entity_poly.type
_entity_poly.pdbx_seq_one_letter_code
_entity_poly.pdbx_strand_id
1 'polypeptide(L)'
;MVFGATTYRMFVEMLATVPDPAVGDPWVSRMAELPATVVSSTLQDPLERNAVVARGDAVDVVARLKEESDVPLRSHGSLSLNRALLAAGLVDRVQVTLFPVVTGRTGDDPIFRGAEDFDLELLEHRTLDGHIQELVYRPTLHGGA
;
A
#
# COMPACT_ATOMS: atom_id res chain seq x y z
N MET A 1 -1.88 -1.40 -9.20
CA MET A 1 -1.14 -1.42 -7.91
C MET A 1 0.05 -0.48 -8.01
N VAL A 2 0.42 0.22 -6.93
CA VAL A 2 1.64 1.03 -6.88
C VAL A 2 2.52 0.49 -5.76
N PHE A 3 3.82 0.29 -6.03
CA PHE A 3 4.77 -0.23 -5.08
C PHE A 3 6.07 0.59 -5.05
N GLY A 4 6.68 0.67 -3.87
CA GLY A 4 8.10 1.01 -3.75
C GLY A 4 9.00 -0.19 -4.06
N ALA A 5 10.25 0.06 -4.47
CA ALA A 5 11.20 -0.99 -4.86
C ALA A 5 11.40 -2.11 -3.81
N THR A 6 11.53 -1.76 -2.53
CA THR A 6 11.72 -2.75 -1.45
C THR A 6 10.49 -3.63 -1.27
N THR A 7 9.30 -3.02 -1.21
CA THR A 7 8.04 -3.77 -1.07
C THR A 7 7.78 -4.64 -2.28
N TYR A 8 8.10 -4.17 -3.49
CA TYR A 8 7.99 -5.02 -4.67
C TYR A 8 8.86 -6.29 -4.56
N ARG A 9 10.12 -6.17 -4.11
CA ARG A 9 10.99 -7.34 -3.89
C ARG A 9 10.41 -8.29 -2.85
N MET A 10 9.98 -7.77 -1.70
CA MET A 10 9.35 -8.58 -0.64
C MET A 10 8.07 -9.26 -1.13
N PHE A 11 7.27 -8.57 -1.94
CA PHE A 11 6.03 -9.11 -2.49
C PHE A 11 6.30 -10.27 -3.45
N VAL A 12 7.28 -10.13 -4.35
CA VAL A 12 7.71 -11.21 -5.24
C VAL A 12 8.22 -12.41 -4.45
N GLU A 13 9.06 -12.18 -3.44
CA GLU A 13 9.60 -13.24 -2.58
C GLU A 13 8.50 -13.95 -1.78
N MET A 14 7.59 -13.18 -1.16
CA MET A 14 6.45 -13.72 -0.44
C MET A 14 5.59 -14.60 -1.36
N LEU A 15 5.22 -14.11 -2.54
CA LEU A 15 4.41 -14.87 -3.50
C LEU A 15 5.10 -16.14 -3.98
N ALA A 16 6.43 -16.14 -4.10
CA ALA A 16 7.19 -17.35 -4.44
C ALA A 16 7.11 -18.44 -3.35
N THR A 17 6.79 -18.05 -2.11
CA THR A 17 6.63 -18.98 -0.97
C THR A 17 5.19 -19.43 -0.72
N VAL A 18 4.19 -18.84 -1.39
CA VAL A 18 2.78 -19.26 -1.24
C VAL A 18 2.58 -20.59 -1.99
N PRO A 19 2.25 -21.70 -1.30
CA PRO A 19 1.93 -22.95 -1.97
C PRO A 19 0.56 -22.84 -2.63
N ASP A 20 0.51 -23.11 -3.94
CA ASP A 20 -0.67 -23.20 -4.81
C ASP A 20 -1.66 -22.02 -4.73
N PRO A 21 -1.83 -21.21 -5.79
CA PRO A 21 -2.86 -20.16 -5.83
C PRO A 21 -4.30 -20.67 -5.64
N ALA A 22 -4.54 -21.98 -5.71
CA ALA A 22 -5.80 -22.63 -5.35
C ALA A 22 -5.98 -22.90 -3.84
N VAL A 23 -4.92 -22.80 -3.04
CA VAL A 23 -4.90 -22.94 -1.57
C VAL A 23 -4.71 -21.58 -0.87
N GLY A 24 -4.16 -20.58 -1.57
CA GLY A 24 -4.09 -19.20 -1.12
C GLY A 24 -5.45 -18.46 -1.13
N ASP A 25 -5.57 -17.41 -0.30
CA ASP A 25 -6.73 -16.51 -0.34
C ASP A 25 -6.92 -15.97 -1.79
N PRO A 26 -8.10 -16.15 -2.43
CA PRO A 26 -8.38 -15.67 -3.78
C PRO A 26 -8.03 -14.19 -4.00
N TRP A 27 -8.04 -13.39 -2.93
CA TRP A 27 -7.59 -12.01 -2.93
C TRP A 27 -6.11 -11.86 -3.28
N VAL A 28 -5.23 -12.73 -2.76
CA VAL A 28 -3.79 -12.69 -3.01
C VAL A 28 -3.49 -13.03 -4.47
N SER A 29 -4.15 -14.07 -5.00
CA SER A 29 -4.03 -14.46 -6.41
C SER A 29 -4.48 -13.33 -7.34
N ARG A 30 -5.62 -12.70 -7.06
CA ARG A 30 -6.11 -11.55 -7.84
C ARG A 30 -5.17 -10.35 -7.76
N MET A 31 -4.61 -10.06 -6.59
CA MET A 31 -3.67 -8.96 -6.42
C MET A 31 -2.38 -9.17 -7.21
N ALA A 32 -1.91 -10.42 -7.31
CA ALA A 32 -0.72 -10.78 -8.09
C ALA A 32 -0.90 -10.65 -9.60
N GLU A 33 -2.13 -10.64 -10.10
CA GLU A 33 -2.45 -10.51 -11.53
C GLU A 33 -2.70 -9.05 -11.97
N LEU A 34 -2.94 -8.14 -11.02
CA LEU A 34 -3.20 -6.74 -11.34
C LEU A 34 -1.94 -6.04 -11.87
N PRO A 35 -2.06 -5.16 -12.89
CA PRO A 35 -0.96 -4.33 -13.33
C PRO A 35 -0.35 -3.54 -12.17
N ALA A 36 0.98 -3.54 -12.11
CA ALA A 36 1.73 -2.91 -11.04
C ALA A 36 2.68 -1.84 -11.58
N THR A 37 2.72 -0.68 -10.95
CA THR A 37 3.73 0.34 -11.19
C THR A 37 4.69 0.35 -10.02
N VAL A 38 5.97 0.12 -10.29
CA VAL A 38 7.03 0.12 -9.28
C VAL A 38 7.82 1.41 -9.39
N VAL A 39 7.70 2.29 -8.40
CA VAL A 39 8.49 3.52 -8.35
C VAL A 39 9.90 3.16 -7.88
N SER A 40 10.89 3.35 -8.75
CA SER A 40 12.28 3.00 -8.43
C SER A 40 13.29 3.76 -9.30
N SER A 41 14.37 4.23 -8.69
CA SER A 41 15.55 4.75 -9.39
C SER A 41 16.57 3.67 -9.78
N THR A 42 16.46 2.44 -9.24
CA THR A 42 17.50 1.41 -9.35
C THR A 42 17.03 0.11 -10.04
N LEU A 43 15.77 -0.28 -9.90
CA LEU A 43 15.25 -1.47 -10.59
C LEU A 43 15.19 -1.25 -12.09
N GLN A 44 15.40 -2.27 -12.91
CA GLN A 44 15.30 -2.20 -14.37
C GLN A 44 14.32 -3.28 -14.86
N ASP A 45 13.61 -2.97 -15.94
CA ASP A 45 12.77 -3.93 -16.65
C ASP A 45 13.62 -5.02 -17.34
N PRO A 46 13.05 -6.21 -17.61
CA PRO A 46 11.68 -6.61 -17.30
C PRO A 46 11.49 -6.97 -15.82
N LEU A 47 10.39 -6.49 -15.23
CA LEU A 47 9.90 -6.98 -13.96
C LEU A 47 8.97 -8.19 -14.14
N GLU A 48 8.80 -8.96 -13.08
CA GLU A 48 7.85 -10.08 -13.04
C GLU A 48 6.40 -9.58 -12.92
N ARG A 49 5.42 -10.45 -13.21
CA ARG A 49 4.00 -10.26 -12.85
C ARG A 49 3.35 -8.96 -13.34
N ASN A 50 3.54 -8.61 -14.61
CA ASN A 50 2.92 -7.41 -15.24
C ASN A 50 3.26 -6.09 -14.52
N ALA A 51 4.44 -6.02 -13.90
CA ALA A 51 4.95 -4.80 -13.30
C ALA A 51 5.76 -3.98 -14.32
N VAL A 52 5.67 -2.66 -14.22
CA VAL A 52 6.49 -1.70 -14.98
C VAL A 52 7.23 -0.77 -14.03
N VAL A 53 8.47 -0.41 -14.36
CA VAL A 53 9.23 0.57 -13.58
C VAL A 53 8.82 1.99 -13.96
N ALA A 54 8.37 2.77 -12.96
CA ALA A 54 8.26 4.22 -13.09
C ALA A 54 9.48 4.91 -12.47
N ARG A 55 10.11 5.78 -13.26
CA ARG A 55 11.25 6.60 -12.85
C ARG A 55 10.77 7.97 -12.37
N GLY A 56 11.48 8.52 -11.38
CA GLY A 56 11.24 9.86 -10.86
C GLY A 56 10.90 9.86 -9.38
N ASP A 57 10.49 11.03 -8.89
CA ASP A 57 9.95 11.19 -7.55
C ASP A 57 8.59 10.47 -7.44
N ALA A 58 8.34 9.87 -6.28
CA ALA A 58 7.14 9.06 -6.10
C ALA A 58 5.86 9.89 -6.00
N VAL A 59 5.93 11.10 -5.45
CA VAL A 59 4.79 12.02 -5.38
C VAL A 59 4.39 12.43 -6.80
N ASP A 60 5.36 12.82 -7.63
CA ASP A 60 5.11 13.21 -9.02
C ASP A 60 4.53 12.06 -9.85
N VAL A 61 5.10 10.87 -9.73
CA VAL A 61 4.62 9.68 -10.45
C VAL A 61 3.17 9.35 -10.05
N VAL A 62 2.86 9.37 -8.76
CA VAL A 62 1.50 9.03 -8.28
C VAL A 62 0.51 10.14 -8.61
N ALA A 63 0.89 11.41 -8.53
CA ALA A 63 0.05 12.52 -8.96
C ALA A 63 -0.37 12.35 -10.42
N ARG A 64 0.58 12.08 -11.31
CA ARG A 64 0.30 11.80 -12.73
C ARG A 64 -0.60 10.57 -12.90
N LEU A 65 -0.30 9.47 -12.22
CA LEU A 65 -1.13 8.26 -12.30
C LEU A 65 -2.57 8.51 -11.81
N LYS A 66 -2.79 9.39 -10.83
CA LYS A 66 -4.14 9.75 -10.37
C LYS A 66 -4.93 10.49 -11.44
N GLU A 67 -4.27 11.24 -12.32
CA GLU A 67 -4.90 11.93 -13.44
C GLU A 67 -5.14 11.00 -14.65
N GLU A 68 -4.21 10.07 -14.90
CA GLU A 68 -4.22 9.21 -16.09
C GLU A 68 -4.99 7.90 -15.90
N SER A 69 -5.16 7.42 -14.66
CA SER A 69 -5.73 6.10 -14.41
C SER A 69 -7.26 6.13 -14.33
N ASP A 70 -7.90 5.29 -15.14
CA ASP A 70 -9.35 5.07 -15.10
C ASP A 70 -9.83 4.25 -13.90
N VAL A 71 -8.90 3.73 -13.07
CA VAL A 71 -9.20 2.88 -11.92
C VAL A 71 -8.52 3.40 -10.64
N PRO A 72 -9.06 3.10 -9.45
CA PRO A 72 -8.43 3.51 -8.21
C PRO A 72 -7.02 2.92 -8.05
N LEU A 73 -6.07 3.79 -7.69
CA LEU A 73 -4.73 3.36 -7.31
C LEU A 73 -4.75 2.77 -5.90
N ARG A 74 -4.01 1.68 -5.70
CA ARG A 74 -3.84 1.03 -4.40
C ARG A 74 -2.36 0.77 -4.14
N SER A 75 -1.90 1.16 -2.97
CA SER A 75 -0.55 0.88 -2.47
C SER A 75 -0.63 0.14 -1.13
N HIS A 76 0.05 -1.00 -1.04
CA HIS A 76 0.25 -1.72 0.23
C HIS A 76 1.61 -1.40 0.86
N GLY A 77 2.47 -0.69 0.13
CA GLY A 77 3.79 -0.27 0.60
C GLY A 77 4.68 0.28 -0.52
N SER A 78 5.85 0.80 -0.20
CA SER A 78 6.48 0.77 1.13
C SER A 78 5.84 1.73 2.12
N LEU A 79 6.07 1.49 3.42
CA LEU A 79 5.64 2.43 4.46
C LEU A 79 6.21 3.84 4.21
N SER A 80 7.47 3.94 3.78
CA SER A 80 8.08 5.21 3.40
C SER A 80 7.36 5.88 2.22
N LEU A 81 7.00 5.12 1.18
CA LEU A 81 6.23 5.62 0.04
C LEU A 81 4.86 6.12 0.52
N ASN A 82 4.12 5.30 1.25
CA ASN A 82 2.78 5.64 1.71
C ASN A 82 2.78 6.88 2.62
N ARG A 83 3.79 7.03 3.49
CA ARG A 83 3.95 8.24 4.32
C ARG A 83 4.22 9.48 3.46
N ALA A 84 5.11 9.37 2.46
CA ALA A 84 5.38 10.48 1.56
C ALA A 84 4.13 10.90 0.77
N LEU A 85 3.36 9.94 0.26
CA LEU A 85 2.10 10.22 -0.44
C LEU A 85 1.03 10.82 0.48
N LEU A 86 0.96 10.36 1.73
CA LEU A 86 0.03 10.89 2.73
C LEU A 86 0.38 12.35 3.08
N ALA A 87 1.66 12.64 3.33
CA ALA A 87 2.16 13.99 3.58
C ALA A 87 1.96 14.93 2.38
N ALA A 88 2.04 14.41 1.16
CA ALA A 88 1.77 15.16 -0.07
C ALA A 88 0.27 15.36 -0.38
N GLY A 89 -0.65 14.87 0.48
CA GLY A 89 -2.09 14.99 0.28
C GLY A 89 -2.64 14.13 -0.87
N LEU A 90 -1.87 13.14 -1.35
CA LEU A 90 -2.26 12.30 -2.49
C LEU A 90 -3.11 11.09 -2.09
N VAL A 91 -3.26 10.81 -0.80
CA VAL A 91 -4.00 9.63 -0.29
C VAL A 91 -5.43 10.01 0.04
N ASP A 92 -6.39 9.47 -0.73
CA ASP A 92 -7.82 9.75 -0.52
C ASP A 92 -8.44 8.87 0.58
N ARG A 93 -7.89 7.66 0.77
CA ARG A 93 -8.38 6.66 1.74
C ARG A 93 -7.23 5.91 2.39
N VAL A 94 -7.29 5.76 3.70
CA VAL A 94 -6.40 4.92 4.51
C VAL A 94 -7.19 3.73 5.03
N GLN A 95 -6.86 2.53 4.56
CA GLN A 95 -7.44 1.27 5.06
C GLN A 95 -6.50 0.67 6.11
N VAL A 96 -6.97 0.54 7.35
CA VAL A 96 -6.25 -0.03 8.48
C VAL A 96 -6.88 -1.36 8.86
N THR A 97 -6.11 -2.44 8.76
CA THR A 97 -6.51 -3.76 9.25
C THR A 97 -5.85 -4.02 10.60
N LEU A 98 -6.66 -4.10 11.65
CA LEU A 98 -6.24 -4.38 13.01
C LEU A 98 -6.40 -5.87 13.32
N PHE A 99 -5.28 -6.51 13.58
CA PHE A 99 -5.23 -7.88 14.10
C PHE A 99 -5.24 -7.85 15.63
N PRO A 100 -5.87 -8.83 16.30
CA PRO A 100 -5.95 -8.89 17.76
C PRO A 100 -4.64 -9.35 18.42
N VAL A 101 -3.53 -8.66 18.11
CA VAL A 101 -2.18 -8.98 18.59
C VAL A 101 -1.38 -7.69 18.83
N VAL A 102 -0.54 -7.69 19.86
CA VAL A 102 0.40 -6.59 20.15
C VAL A 102 1.83 -7.09 19.96
N THR A 103 2.53 -6.54 18.97
CA THR A 103 3.91 -6.92 18.62
C THR A 103 4.94 -5.91 19.12
N GLY A 104 4.81 -5.42 20.37
CA GLY A 104 5.65 -4.33 20.89
C GLY A 104 7.15 -4.62 20.99
N ARG A 105 7.57 -5.90 21.04
CA ARG A 105 8.99 -6.30 21.11
C ARG A 105 9.53 -6.91 19.83
N THR A 106 8.66 -7.49 19.01
CA THR A 106 9.02 -8.31 17.84
C THR A 106 8.51 -7.73 16.53
N GLY A 107 7.78 -6.61 16.56
CA GLY A 107 7.35 -5.90 15.37
C GLY A 107 8.51 -5.13 14.75
N ASP A 108 8.65 -5.23 13.44
CA ASP A 108 9.77 -4.64 12.71
C ASP A 108 9.59 -3.13 12.48
N ASP A 109 8.40 -2.72 12.00
CA ASP A 109 8.14 -1.35 11.59
C ASP A 109 6.75 -0.84 12.01
N PRO A 110 6.65 0.23 12.82
CA PRO A 110 5.39 0.89 13.13
C PRO A 110 4.90 1.72 11.93
N ILE A 111 3.68 1.43 11.47
CA ILE A 111 3.08 1.98 10.24
C ILE A 111 3.15 3.51 10.17
N PHE A 112 2.80 4.22 11.25
CA PHE A 112 2.69 5.69 11.27
C PHE A 112 3.89 6.43 11.88
N ARG A 113 5.01 5.75 12.15
CA ARG A 113 6.20 6.45 12.69
C ARG A 113 6.70 7.50 11.70
N GLY A 114 6.75 8.76 12.16
CA GLY A 114 7.19 9.90 11.36
C GLY A 114 6.17 10.36 10.31
N ALA A 115 4.90 9.98 10.45
CA ALA A 115 3.82 10.65 9.73
C ALA A 115 3.52 12.01 10.38
N GLU A 116 3.02 12.95 9.58
CA GLU A 116 2.41 14.19 10.07
C GLU A 116 1.14 13.88 10.89
N ASP A 117 0.58 14.91 11.53
CA ASP A 117 -0.70 14.80 12.24
C ASP A 117 -1.86 14.86 11.24
N PHE A 118 -2.83 13.94 11.39
CA PHE A 118 -4.01 13.87 10.53
C PHE A 118 -5.28 13.73 11.35
N ASP A 119 -6.31 14.49 10.97
CA ASP A 119 -7.69 14.21 11.34
C ASP A 119 -8.23 13.10 10.44
N LEU A 120 -8.96 12.14 11.02
CA LEU A 120 -9.49 10.98 10.32
C LEU A 120 -11.02 10.95 10.38
N GLU A 121 -11.66 10.98 9.23
CA GLU A 121 -13.09 10.73 9.08
C GLU A 121 -13.29 9.23 8.79
N LEU A 122 -14.04 8.52 9.65
CA LEU A 122 -14.37 7.11 9.42
C LEU A 122 -15.39 7.00 8.27
N LEU A 123 -14.98 6.34 7.18
CA LEU A 123 -15.84 6.10 6.02
C LEU A 123 -16.53 4.74 6.10
N GLU A 124 -15.77 3.69 6.44
CA GLU A 124 -16.27 2.32 6.47
C GLU A 124 -15.61 1.54 7.61
N HIS A 125 -16.34 0.60 8.20
CA HIS A 125 -15.79 -0.37 9.15
C HIS A 125 -16.42 -1.75 8.95
N ARG A 126 -15.63 -2.81 9.12
CA ARG A 126 -16.12 -4.19 9.14
C ARG A 126 -15.32 -5.06 10.07
N THR A 127 -15.99 -6.04 10.67
CA THR A 127 -15.33 -7.13 11.39
C THR A 127 -15.20 -8.32 10.46
N LEU A 128 -13.97 -8.69 10.14
CA LEU A 128 -13.63 -9.93 9.46
C LEU A 128 -13.50 -11.02 10.50
N ASP A 129 -13.87 -12.27 10.15
CA ASP A 129 -13.72 -13.50 10.95
C ASP A 129 -14.16 -13.47 12.45
N GLY A 130 -14.87 -12.42 12.87
CA GLY A 130 -15.25 -12.19 14.26
C GLY A 130 -14.18 -11.51 15.11
N HIS A 131 -12.94 -11.35 14.62
CA HIS A 131 -11.82 -10.90 15.45
C HIS A 131 -10.97 -9.79 14.81
N ILE A 132 -10.90 -9.71 13.50
CA ILE A 132 -10.11 -8.70 12.78
C ILE A 132 -10.99 -7.49 12.47
N GLN A 133 -10.52 -6.28 12.77
CA GLN A 133 -11.21 -5.04 12.39
C GLN A 133 -10.57 -4.46 11.15
N GLU A 134 -11.36 -4.14 10.15
CA GLU A 134 -10.93 -3.31 9.04
C GLU A 134 -11.66 -1.97 9.09
N LEU A 135 -10.88 -0.89 9.02
CA LEU A 135 -11.33 0.48 9.14
C LEU A 135 -10.84 1.27 7.94
N VAL A 136 -11.72 2.02 7.27
CA VAL A 136 -11.37 2.88 6.15
C VAL A 136 -11.62 4.33 6.55
N TYR A 137 -10.58 5.14 6.48
CA TYR A 137 -10.62 6.55 6.84
C TYR A 137 -10.34 7.46 5.65
N ARG A 138 -10.94 8.65 5.63
CA ARG A 138 -10.44 9.78 4.86
C ARG A 138 -9.47 10.58 5.75
N PRO A 139 -8.20 10.74 5.36
CA PRO A 139 -7.27 11.58 6.10
C PRO A 139 -7.39 13.05 5.69
N THR A 140 -7.16 13.96 6.62
CA THR A 140 -6.96 15.40 6.37
C THR A 140 -5.82 15.89 7.25
N LEU A 141 -4.89 16.67 6.70
CA LEU A 141 -3.73 17.16 7.45
C LEU A 141 -4.23 18.03 8.61
N HIS A 142 -3.85 17.68 9.84
CA HIS A 142 -4.29 18.40 11.03
C HIS A 142 -3.70 19.82 11.02
N GLY A 143 -4.56 20.83 11.15
CA GLY A 143 -4.15 22.23 11.11
C GLY A 143 -3.79 22.77 9.71
N GLY A 144 -4.01 21.99 8.64
CA GLY A 144 -4.02 22.48 7.25
C GLY A 144 -5.34 23.16 6.91
N ALA A 145 -5.28 24.27 6.17
CA ALA A 145 -6.44 25.05 5.72
C ALA A 145 -7.27 24.34 4.63
#